data_AF-A0A941XU29-F1
#
_entry.id   AF-A0A941XU29-F1
#
_cell.length_a   1.000
_cell.length_b   1.000
_cell.length_c   1.000
_cell.angle_alpha   90.00
_cell.angle_beta   90.00
_cell.angle_gamma   90.00
#
_symmetry.space_group_name_H-M   'P 1'
#
loop_
_entity.id
_entity.type
_entity.pdbx_description
1 polymer ?
#
loop_
_entity_poly.entity_id
_entity_poly.type
_entity_poly.pdbx_seq_one_letter_code
_entity_poly.pdbx_strand_id
1 'polypeptide(L)'
;MSNMTNAPEQFAAAVCPQCGGQLKVEPGQKFVECPYCHTISRTVDVHYHQHQNTNYSFSGSNTTVQFNAGQDLETLVKNAETHIKLGNYDNAEKLYKKITEEYPQDYRGWWGLVLSSTENLSSSEHPHWEIINSYWKSVNATAPQKIKEQLRIQLNEYEYACSHYRWWNKIRTSLRNELNGLTSRQANIERGKTKDVFKAIGFGLMLVIALLFLGTELLPVGIILTVVSVYKLFIKFDKYGKRTCIGRILSDMDAIESCKNEISQLRQRITQEDSKYRRPPSIPR
;
A
#
# COMPACT_ATOMS: atom_id res chain seq x y z
N MET A 1 58.78 -41.52 -43.22
CA MET A 1 57.93 -40.35 -43.49
C MET A 1 56.75 -40.42 -42.57
N SER A 2 56.55 -39.34 -41.82
CA SER A 2 55.77 -39.22 -40.59
C SER A 2 54.25 -39.30 -40.79
N ASN A 3 53.59 -39.85 -39.77
CA ASN A 3 52.15 -39.82 -39.51
C ASN A 3 51.52 -38.43 -39.66
N MET A 4 50.28 -38.38 -40.15
CA MET A 4 49.30 -37.36 -39.75
C MET A 4 47.91 -37.99 -39.61
N THR A 5 47.60 -38.40 -38.38
CA THR A 5 46.24 -38.63 -37.90
C THR A 5 45.60 -37.29 -37.59
N ASN A 6 44.57 -36.89 -38.34
CA ASN A 6 43.73 -35.74 -38.03
C ASN A 6 42.89 -36.05 -36.79
N ALA A 7 43.20 -35.38 -35.67
CA ALA A 7 42.36 -35.34 -34.49
C ALA A 7 41.28 -34.24 -34.67
N PRO A 8 40.04 -34.42 -34.19
CA PRO A 8 39.02 -33.39 -34.25
C PRO A 8 39.34 -32.26 -33.24
N GLU A 9 39.49 -31.05 -33.74
CA GLU A 9 39.68 -29.83 -32.95
C GLU A 9 38.45 -29.59 -32.06
N GLN A 10 38.61 -29.76 -30.74
CA GLN A 10 37.60 -29.45 -29.74
C GLN A 10 37.63 -27.95 -29.42
N PHE A 11 36.69 -27.19 -29.97
CA PHE A 11 36.42 -25.81 -29.54
C PHE A 11 35.57 -25.84 -28.27
N ALA A 12 36.02 -25.19 -27.20
CA ALA A 12 35.23 -25.02 -26.00
C ALA A 12 34.24 -23.86 -26.20
N ALA A 13 32.94 -24.17 -26.24
CA ALA A 13 31.89 -23.16 -26.31
C ALA A 13 31.76 -22.46 -24.95
N ALA A 14 31.96 -21.14 -24.92
CA ALA A 14 31.97 -20.34 -23.69
C ALA A 14 31.01 -19.15 -23.84
N VAL A 15 30.54 -18.55 -22.73
CA VAL A 15 29.54 -17.46 -22.78
C VAL A 15 30.07 -16.17 -22.17
N CYS A 16 29.82 -15.05 -22.86
CA CYS A 16 30.21 -13.73 -22.39
C CYS A 16 29.50 -13.38 -21.07
N PRO A 17 30.24 -13.04 -19.99
CA PRO A 17 29.65 -12.72 -18.69
C PRO A 17 28.81 -11.44 -18.70
N GLN A 18 29.03 -10.55 -19.67
CA GLN A 18 28.38 -9.25 -19.72
C GLN A 18 27.07 -9.25 -20.51
N CYS A 19 26.97 -10.01 -21.60
CA CYS A 19 25.79 -9.99 -22.47
C CYS A 19 25.16 -11.37 -22.73
N GLY A 20 25.80 -12.46 -22.29
CA GLY A 20 25.32 -13.82 -22.56
C GLY A 20 25.57 -14.32 -24.00
N GLY A 21 26.31 -13.57 -24.82
CA GLY A 21 26.66 -13.97 -26.18
C GLY A 21 27.64 -15.17 -26.22
N GLN A 22 27.47 -16.07 -27.19
CA GLN A 22 28.37 -17.21 -27.38
C GLN A 22 29.75 -16.75 -27.87
N LEU A 23 30.80 -17.30 -27.28
CA LEU A 23 32.19 -17.05 -27.58
C LEU A 23 32.84 -18.34 -28.11
N LYS A 24 33.62 -18.21 -29.18
CA LYS A 24 34.54 -19.24 -29.65
C LYS A 24 35.90 -18.94 -29.05
N VAL A 25 36.41 -19.84 -28.21
CA VAL A 25 37.73 -19.69 -27.57
C VAL A 25 38.65 -20.75 -28.15
N GLU A 26 39.78 -20.32 -28.71
CA GLU A 26 40.81 -21.23 -29.19
C GLU A 26 41.69 -21.76 -28.03
N PRO A 27 42.17 -23.01 -28.09
CA PRO A 27 43.05 -23.56 -27.07
C PRO A 27 44.32 -22.71 -26.90
N GLY A 28 44.54 -22.16 -25.70
CA GLY A 28 45.72 -21.35 -25.38
C GLY A 28 45.54 -19.83 -25.55
N GLN A 29 44.39 -19.37 -26.04
CA GLN A 29 44.06 -17.95 -26.11
C GLN A 29 43.89 -17.38 -24.68
N LYS A 30 44.50 -16.23 -24.37
CA LYS A 30 44.44 -15.60 -23.03
C LYS A 30 43.29 -14.60 -22.88
N PHE A 31 42.86 -13.99 -23.99
CA PHE A 31 41.82 -12.97 -24.02
C PHE A 31 40.91 -13.19 -25.22
N VAL A 32 39.60 -13.05 -25.01
CA VAL A 32 38.58 -13.17 -26.04
C VAL A 32 37.72 -11.90 -26.05
N GLU A 33 37.52 -11.32 -27.23
CA GLU A 33 36.60 -10.21 -27.44
C GLU A 33 35.24 -10.74 -27.85
N CYS A 34 34.17 -10.25 -27.19
CA CYS A 34 32.82 -10.63 -27.56
C CYS A 34 32.39 -9.96 -28.89
N PRO A 35 31.94 -10.71 -29.91
CA PRO A 35 31.51 -10.13 -31.18
C PRO A 35 30.19 -9.35 -31.08
N TYR A 36 29.45 -9.46 -29.97
CA TYR A 36 28.16 -8.82 -29.78
C TYR A 36 28.26 -7.52 -28.98
N CYS A 37 29.08 -7.49 -27.93
CA CYS A 37 29.20 -6.34 -27.02
C CYS A 37 30.61 -5.76 -26.94
N HIS A 38 31.57 -6.32 -27.70
CA HIS A 38 32.98 -5.90 -27.74
C HIS A 38 33.70 -5.91 -26.40
N THR A 39 33.15 -6.61 -25.40
CA THR A 39 33.78 -6.77 -24.10
C THR A 39 34.92 -7.77 -24.21
N ILE A 40 36.13 -7.34 -23.85
CA ILE A 40 37.32 -8.19 -23.77
C ILE A 40 37.32 -8.89 -22.41
N SER A 41 37.34 -10.21 -22.40
CA SER A 41 37.39 -11.03 -21.18
C SER A 41 38.59 -11.95 -21.19
N ARG A 42 39.17 -12.23 -20.02
CA ARG A 42 40.21 -13.25 -19.87
C ARG A 42 39.56 -14.62 -20.01
N THR A 43 40.21 -15.56 -20.69
CA THR A 43 39.62 -16.89 -20.97
C THR A 43 39.35 -17.75 -19.72
N VAL A 44 39.96 -17.41 -18.59
CA VAL A 44 39.68 -18.01 -17.26
C VAL A 44 38.42 -17.46 -16.58
N ASP A 45 37.94 -16.29 -17.00
CA ASP A 45 36.78 -15.60 -16.43
C ASP A 45 35.49 -15.87 -17.24
N VAL A 46 35.58 -16.66 -18.30
CA VAL A 46 34.45 -17.02 -19.15
C VAL A 46 33.73 -18.22 -18.55
N HIS A 47 32.41 -18.13 -18.37
CA HIS A 47 31.61 -19.22 -17.84
C HIS A 47 31.42 -20.28 -18.93
N TYR A 48 31.92 -21.50 -18.67
CA TYR A 48 31.64 -22.65 -19.52
C TYR A 48 30.23 -23.16 -19.19
N HIS A 49 29.33 -23.17 -20.18
CA HIS A 49 28.17 -24.04 -20.06
C HIS A 49 28.64 -25.46 -20.33
N GLN A 50 28.82 -26.24 -19.27
CA GLN A 50 28.77 -27.68 -19.40
C GLN A 50 27.30 -28.06 -19.60
N HIS A 51 26.79 -27.84 -20.82
CA HIS A 51 25.66 -28.60 -21.30
C HIS A 51 26.15 -30.05 -21.35
N GLN A 52 25.79 -30.87 -20.36
CA GLN A 52 25.71 -32.30 -20.61
C GLN A 52 24.59 -32.49 -21.63
N ASN A 53 24.94 -32.34 -22.92
CA ASN A 53 24.15 -32.90 -24.00
C ASN A 53 24.03 -34.39 -23.71
N THR A 54 22.81 -34.85 -23.44
CA THR A 54 22.45 -36.25 -23.50
C THR A 54 22.57 -36.72 -24.96
N ASN A 55 23.79 -37.01 -25.40
CA ASN A 55 24.02 -37.79 -26.60
C ASN A 55 23.81 -39.25 -26.22
N TYR A 56 22.62 -39.75 -26.56
CA TYR A 56 22.33 -41.17 -26.59
C TYR A 56 23.40 -41.89 -27.43
N SER A 57 24.14 -42.79 -26.80
CA SER A 57 24.78 -43.90 -27.49
C SER A 57 24.20 -45.17 -26.88
N PHE A 58 23.32 -45.82 -27.65
CA PHE A 58 22.86 -47.16 -27.33
C PHE A 58 23.98 -48.13 -27.66
N SER A 59 24.61 -48.67 -26.63
CA SER A 59 25.32 -49.94 -26.72
C SER A 59 25.15 -50.66 -25.39
N GLY A 60 24.50 -51.81 -25.45
CA GLY A 60 23.91 -52.47 -24.30
C GLY A 60 24.93 -52.87 -23.22
N SER A 61 24.60 -52.52 -21.98
CA SER A 61 24.75 -53.40 -20.81
C SER A 61 24.24 -52.66 -19.56
N ASN A 62 23.33 -53.32 -18.85
CA ASN A 62 22.67 -52.96 -17.59
C ASN A 62 23.45 -51.97 -16.70
N THR A 63 23.09 -50.70 -16.78
CA THR A 63 23.40 -49.73 -15.71
C THR A 63 22.07 -49.18 -15.23
N THR A 64 21.70 -49.53 -14.00
CA THR A 64 20.63 -48.86 -13.27
C THR A 64 21.05 -47.41 -13.06
N VAL A 65 20.56 -46.53 -13.93
CA VAL A 65 20.68 -45.08 -13.78
C VAL A 65 19.76 -44.68 -12.64
N GLN A 66 20.31 -44.40 -11.46
CA GLN A 66 19.58 -43.67 -10.43
C GLN A 66 19.46 -42.22 -10.88
N PHE A 67 18.26 -41.83 -11.27
CA PHE A 67 17.91 -40.42 -11.43
C PHE A 67 17.88 -39.78 -10.05
N ASN A 68 18.94 -39.04 -9.69
CA ASN A 68 18.82 -38.06 -8.62
C ASN A 68 17.96 -36.91 -9.15
N ALA A 69 16.67 -36.99 -8.88
CA ALA A 69 15.63 -36.05 -9.29
C ALA A 69 15.69 -34.68 -8.56
N GLY A 70 16.86 -34.28 -8.06
CA GLY A 70 17.06 -33.00 -7.39
C GLY A 70 17.35 -31.92 -8.41
N GLN A 71 16.52 -30.88 -8.47
CA GLN A 71 16.91 -29.64 -9.14
C GLN A 71 18.06 -29.01 -8.33
N ASP A 72 19.10 -28.56 -9.03
CA ASP A 72 20.23 -27.89 -8.38
C ASP A 72 19.77 -26.66 -7.56
N LEU A 73 20.32 -26.49 -6.36
CA LEU A 73 19.94 -25.46 -5.38
C LEU A 73 19.97 -24.06 -5.99
N GLU A 74 21.00 -23.73 -6.76
CA GLU A 74 21.12 -22.42 -7.40
C GLU A 74 20.03 -22.18 -8.44
N THR A 75 19.59 -23.22 -9.13
CA THR A 75 18.46 -23.13 -10.06
C THR A 75 17.15 -22.88 -9.31
N LEU A 76 16.93 -23.59 -8.19
CA LEU A 76 15.75 -23.38 -7.34
C LEU A 76 15.69 -21.95 -6.79
N VAL A 77 16.81 -21.46 -6.24
CA VAL A 77 16.93 -20.11 -5.69
C VAL A 77 16.68 -19.06 -6.77
N LYS A 78 17.32 -19.19 -7.94
CA LYS A 78 17.15 -18.26 -9.07
C LYS A 78 15.70 -18.20 -9.57
N ASN A 79 15.04 -19.35 -9.65
CA ASN A 79 13.62 -19.41 -10.02
C ASN A 79 12.74 -18.72 -8.97
N ALA A 80 12.97 -18.98 -7.69
CA ALA A 80 12.23 -18.35 -6.59
C ALA A 80 12.41 -16.82 -6.58
N GLU A 81 13.64 -16.33 -6.73
CA GLU A 81 13.94 -14.90 -6.85
C GLU A 81 13.27 -14.26 -8.07
N THR A 82 13.20 -14.99 -9.19
CA THR A 82 12.49 -14.51 -10.38
C THR A 82 11.00 -14.34 -10.09
N HIS A 83 10.38 -15.28 -9.37
CA HIS A 83 8.99 -15.13 -8.95
C HIS A 83 8.78 -13.92 -8.02
N ILE A 84 9.70 -13.66 -7.08
CA ILE A 84 9.66 -12.43 -6.26
C ILE A 84 9.70 -11.17 -7.13
N LYS A 85 10.64 -11.10 -8.09
CA LYS A 85 10.80 -9.94 -9.00
C LYS A 85 9.56 -9.72 -9.88
N LEU A 86 8.86 -10.78 -10.23
CA LEU A 86 7.62 -10.75 -11.01
C LEU A 86 6.37 -10.45 -10.15
N GLY A 87 6.51 -10.30 -8.82
CA GLY A 87 5.38 -10.12 -7.90
C GLY A 87 4.55 -11.39 -7.68
N ASN A 88 5.04 -12.55 -8.12
CA ASN A 88 4.35 -13.84 -7.99
C ASN A 88 4.70 -14.51 -6.66
N TYR A 89 4.28 -13.90 -5.55
CA TYR A 89 4.68 -14.30 -4.19
C TYR A 89 4.23 -15.72 -3.81
N ASP A 90 3.05 -16.16 -4.23
CA ASP A 90 2.56 -17.53 -3.96
C ASP A 90 3.46 -18.62 -4.57
N ASN A 91 3.95 -18.38 -5.77
CA ASN A 91 4.84 -19.32 -6.46
C ASN A 91 6.27 -19.24 -5.92
N ALA A 92 6.73 -18.05 -5.53
CA ALA A 92 7.98 -17.89 -4.79
C ALA A 92 7.94 -18.66 -3.46
N GLU A 93 6.85 -18.56 -2.71
CA GLU A 93 6.70 -19.25 -1.42
C GLU A 93 6.81 -20.77 -1.58
N LYS A 94 6.16 -21.36 -2.61
CA LYS A 94 6.26 -22.79 -2.90
C LYS A 94 7.69 -23.23 -3.17
N LEU A 95 8.44 -22.46 -3.96
CA LEU A 95 9.84 -22.76 -4.26
C LEU A 95 10.73 -22.60 -3.03
N TYR A 96 10.53 -21.56 -2.24
CA TYR A 96 11.27 -21.36 -1.00
C TYR A 96 10.95 -22.42 0.06
N LYS A 97 9.71 -22.90 0.14
CA LYS A 97 9.34 -24.06 0.98
C LYS A 97 10.13 -25.30 0.56
N LYS A 98 10.18 -25.59 -0.74
CA LYS A 98 10.99 -26.68 -1.28
C LYS A 98 12.48 -26.53 -0.93
N ILE A 99 13.02 -25.31 -1.03
CA ILE A 99 14.42 -25.03 -0.63
C ILE A 99 14.61 -25.29 0.87
N THR A 100 13.68 -24.90 1.74
CA THR A 100 13.79 -25.16 3.19
C THR A 100 13.66 -26.63 3.57
N GLU A 101 12.98 -27.43 2.75
CA GLU A 101 12.82 -28.87 2.94
C GLU A 101 14.03 -29.66 2.44
N GLU A 102 14.54 -29.33 1.24
CA GLU A 102 15.67 -30.04 0.61
C GLU A 102 17.04 -29.51 1.07
N TYR A 103 17.11 -28.23 1.45
CA TYR A 103 18.35 -27.53 1.82
C TYR A 103 18.16 -26.68 3.10
N PRO A 104 17.77 -27.28 4.24
CA PRO A 104 17.43 -26.54 5.47
C PRO A 104 18.57 -25.68 6.02
N GLN A 105 19.83 -26.02 5.71
CA GLN A 105 21.02 -25.26 6.07
C GLN A 105 21.22 -23.97 5.25
N ASP A 106 20.51 -23.80 4.13
CA ASP A 106 20.62 -22.59 3.31
C ASP A 106 19.65 -21.51 3.83
N TYR A 107 20.20 -20.37 4.24
CA TYR A 107 19.40 -19.26 4.77
C TYR A 107 18.50 -18.61 3.72
N ARG A 108 18.81 -18.73 2.41
CA ARG A 108 18.08 -18.09 1.32
C ARG A 108 16.66 -18.64 1.21
N GLY A 109 16.46 -19.92 1.52
CA GLY A 109 15.14 -20.53 1.64
C GLY A 109 14.27 -19.82 2.67
N TRP A 110 14.77 -19.72 3.90
CA TRP A 110 14.08 -19.10 5.02
C TRP A 110 13.83 -17.60 4.80
N TRP A 111 14.82 -16.87 4.29
CA TRP A 111 14.67 -15.46 3.97
C TRP A 111 13.67 -15.25 2.83
N GLY A 112 13.68 -16.12 1.82
CA GLY A 112 12.70 -16.09 0.73
C GLY A 112 11.26 -16.29 1.20
N LEU A 113 11.03 -17.09 2.24
CA LEU A 113 9.72 -17.19 2.89
C LEU A 113 9.30 -15.89 3.59
N VAL A 114 10.24 -15.16 4.21
CA VAL A 114 9.99 -13.82 4.74
C VAL A 114 9.58 -12.88 3.60
N LEU A 115 10.35 -12.86 2.50
CA LEU A 115 10.04 -12.01 1.35
C LEU A 115 8.68 -12.37 0.73
N SER A 116 8.37 -13.65 0.56
CA SER A 116 7.08 -14.07 -0.01
C SER A 116 5.91 -13.68 0.90
N SER A 117 6.05 -13.86 2.21
CA SER A 117 5.00 -13.52 3.19
C SER A 117 4.78 -12.01 3.37
N THR A 118 5.78 -11.19 3.03
CA THR A 118 5.76 -9.73 3.19
C THR A 118 5.61 -8.99 1.86
N GLU A 119 5.40 -9.73 0.76
CA GLU A 119 5.37 -9.21 -0.60
C GLU A 119 6.63 -8.38 -0.91
N ASN A 120 7.79 -8.97 -0.64
CA ASN A 120 9.10 -8.33 -0.73
C ASN A 120 9.23 -7.10 0.19
N LEU A 121 8.85 -7.25 1.46
CA LEU A 121 8.91 -6.18 2.48
C LEU A 121 8.12 -4.92 2.09
N SER A 122 7.04 -5.09 1.32
CA SER A 122 6.23 -3.97 0.83
C SER A 122 4.82 -3.93 1.43
N SER A 123 4.28 -5.08 1.83
CA SER A 123 2.92 -5.17 2.36
C SER A 123 2.85 -4.75 3.82
N SER A 124 2.06 -3.72 4.13
CA SER A 124 1.80 -3.25 5.52
C SER A 124 0.54 -3.86 6.14
N GLU A 125 -0.23 -4.60 5.35
CA GLU A 125 -1.58 -5.08 5.73
C GLU A 125 -1.55 -6.47 6.39
N HIS A 126 -0.50 -7.28 6.14
CA HIS A 126 -0.52 -8.71 6.48
C HIS A 126 0.72 -9.31 7.19
N PRO A 127 1.43 -8.65 8.13
CA PRO A 127 2.48 -9.37 8.85
C PRO A 127 1.86 -10.27 9.92
N HIS A 128 1.75 -11.57 9.60
CA HIS A 128 1.71 -12.65 10.60
C HIS A 128 3.09 -12.70 11.26
N TRP A 129 3.34 -11.77 12.18
CA TRP A 129 4.67 -11.55 12.77
C TRP A 129 5.23 -12.79 13.45
N GLU A 130 4.37 -13.68 13.95
CA GLU A 130 4.75 -14.97 14.49
C GLU A 130 5.44 -15.87 13.44
N ILE A 131 4.88 -15.93 12.23
CA ILE A 131 5.43 -16.70 11.11
C ILE A 131 6.76 -16.08 10.64
N ILE A 132 6.79 -14.75 10.48
CA ILE A 132 8.01 -14.02 10.08
C ILE A 132 9.13 -14.23 11.11
N ASN A 133 8.81 -14.14 12.40
CA ASN A 133 9.77 -14.40 13.47
C ASN A 133 10.26 -15.86 13.48
N SER A 134 9.39 -16.81 13.14
CA SER A 134 9.77 -18.22 12.99
C SER A 134 10.81 -18.39 11.88
N TYR A 135 10.57 -17.82 10.70
CA TYR A 135 11.53 -17.86 9.59
C TYR A 135 12.83 -17.10 9.91
N TRP A 136 12.73 -15.95 10.58
CA TRP A 136 13.89 -15.18 11.01
C TRP A 136 14.77 -15.96 11.99
N LYS A 137 14.21 -16.76 12.89
CA LYS A 137 15.00 -17.64 13.77
C LYS A 137 15.86 -18.61 12.96
N SER A 138 15.32 -19.19 11.89
CA SER A 138 16.08 -20.06 10.98
C SER A 138 17.16 -19.30 10.23
N VAL A 139 16.86 -18.13 9.66
CA VAL A 139 17.87 -17.25 9.02
C VAL A 139 19.00 -16.92 10.00
N ASN A 140 18.65 -16.57 11.24
CA ASN A 140 19.61 -16.23 12.27
C ASN A 140 20.45 -17.44 12.72
N ALA A 141 19.98 -18.67 12.53
CA ALA A 141 20.76 -19.88 12.79
C ALA A 141 21.69 -20.25 11.62
N THR A 142 21.24 -20.10 10.38
CA THR A 142 21.93 -20.66 9.21
C THR A 142 22.79 -19.67 8.42
N ALA A 143 22.47 -18.37 8.44
CA ALA A 143 23.20 -17.39 7.64
C ALA A 143 24.62 -17.08 8.21
N PRO A 144 25.55 -16.57 7.39
CA PRO A 144 26.79 -15.96 7.89
C PRO A 144 26.53 -14.66 8.66
N GLN A 145 27.35 -14.34 9.67
CA GLN A 145 27.12 -13.18 10.55
C GLN A 145 26.94 -11.85 9.80
N LYS A 146 27.77 -11.58 8.79
CA LYS A 146 27.69 -10.37 7.96
C LYS A 146 26.33 -10.25 7.25
N ILE A 147 25.81 -11.37 6.75
CA ILE A 147 24.53 -11.41 6.04
C ILE A 147 23.37 -11.24 7.01
N LYS A 148 23.43 -11.86 8.20
CA LYS A 148 22.41 -11.67 9.25
C LYS A 148 22.20 -10.20 9.56
N GLU A 149 23.28 -9.45 9.75
CA GLU A 149 23.19 -8.03 10.08
C GLU A 149 22.50 -7.22 8.98
N GLN A 150 22.85 -7.49 7.71
CA GLN A 150 22.22 -6.83 6.57
C GLN A 150 20.72 -7.13 6.47
N LEU A 151 20.33 -8.40 6.60
CA LEU A 151 18.93 -8.81 6.53
C LEU A 151 18.13 -8.29 7.74
N ARG A 152 18.78 -8.17 8.91
CA ARG A 152 18.16 -7.63 10.12
C ARG A 152 17.79 -6.17 9.96
N ILE A 153 18.67 -5.37 9.36
CA ILE A 153 18.39 -3.96 9.08
C ILE A 153 17.13 -3.85 8.19
N GLN A 154 17.08 -4.61 7.09
CA GLN A 154 15.93 -4.63 6.19
C GLN A 154 14.63 -5.02 6.90
N LEU A 155 14.68 -6.07 7.74
CA LEU A 155 13.52 -6.52 8.49
C LEU A 155 13.06 -5.51 9.55
N ASN A 156 14.00 -4.85 10.25
CA ASN A 156 13.69 -3.82 11.24
C ASN A 156 13.05 -2.58 10.59
N GLU A 157 13.54 -2.16 9.42
CA GLU A 157 12.93 -1.05 8.65
C GLU A 157 11.49 -1.36 8.27
N TYR A 158 11.25 -2.59 7.80
CA TYR A 158 9.91 -3.08 7.50
C TYR A 158 9.00 -3.15 8.74
N GLU A 159 9.51 -3.68 9.87
CA GLU A 159 8.78 -3.74 11.14
C GLU A 159 8.38 -2.33 11.61
N TYR A 160 9.33 -1.40 11.55
CA TYR A 160 9.08 0.00 11.87
C TYR A 160 7.98 0.59 10.99
N ALA A 161 8.07 0.41 9.66
CA ALA A 161 7.06 0.89 8.71
C ALA A 161 5.67 0.31 8.99
N CYS A 162 5.58 -0.99 9.27
CA CYS A 162 4.32 -1.66 9.60
C CYS A 162 3.73 -1.17 10.92
N SER A 163 4.55 -1.03 11.95
CA SER A 163 4.11 -0.54 13.26
C SER A 163 3.57 0.88 13.15
N HIS A 164 4.25 1.74 12.38
CA HIS A 164 3.87 3.12 12.16
C HIS A 164 2.59 3.25 11.32
N TYR A 165 2.43 2.43 10.28
CA TYR A 165 1.19 2.37 9.48
C TYR A 165 -0.02 1.94 10.32
N ARG A 166 0.13 0.91 11.16
CA ARG A 166 -0.93 0.45 12.08
C ARG A 166 -1.33 1.53 13.08
N TRP A 167 -0.34 2.22 13.64
CA TRP A 167 -0.58 3.35 14.55
C TRP A 167 -1.32 4.48 13.84
N TRP A 168 -0.89 4.87 12.64
CA TRP A 168 -1.55 5.91 11.84
C TRP A 168 -2.99 5.55 11.51
N ASN A 169 -3.27 4.30 11.10
CA ASN A 169 -4.63 3.87 10.79
C ASN A 169 -5.59 3.98 11.98
N LYS A 170 -5.11 3.72 13.21
CA LYS A 170 -5.90 3.94 14.43
C LYS A 170 -6.24 5.42 14.62
N ILE A 171 -5.25 6.30 14.51
CA ILE A 171 -5.44 7.75 14.64
C ILE A 171 -6.36 8.28 13.54
N ARG A 172 -6.13 7.86 12.30
CA ARG A 172 -6.95 8.23 11.14
C ARG A 172 -8.41 7.86 11.35
N THR A 173 -8.68 6.69 11.94
CA THR A 173 -10.05 6.27 12.28
C THR A 173 -10.66 7.18 13.35
N SER A 174 -9.89 7.52 14.40
CA SER A 174 -10.34 8.47 15.42
C SER A 174 -10.65 9.86 14.84
N LEU A 175 -9.74 10.41 14.03
CA LEU A 175 -9.93 11.71 13.36
C LEU A 175 -11.12 11.69 12.41
N ARG A 176 -11.37 10.57 11.71
CA ARG A 176 -12.54 10.41 10.86
C ARG A 176 -13.84 10.40 11.67
N ASN A 177 -13.84 9.76 12.84
CA ASN A 177 -15.00 9.79 13.73
C ASN A 177 -15.28 11.21 14.26
N GLU A 178 -14.24 11.94 14.63
CA GLU A 178 -14.34 13.35 15.03
C GLU A 178 -14.90 14.22 13.89
N LEU A 179 -14.36 14.06 12.67
CA LEU A 179 -14.85 14.73 11.47
C LEU A 179 -16.33 14.42 11.20
N ASN A 180 -16.75 13.16 11.34
CA ASN A 180 -18.14 12.75 11.19
C ASN A 180 -19.03 13.39 12.27
N GLY A 181 -18.52 13.50 13.50
CA GLY A 181 -19.20 14.18 14.60
C GLY A 181 -19.41 15.67 14.33
N LEU A 182 -18.39 16.39 13.88
CA LEU A 182 -18.49 17.80 13.49
C LEU A 182 -19.43 18.02 12.32
N THR A 183 -19.34 17.16 11.30
CA THR A 183 -20.26 17.20 10.13
C THR A 183 -21.71 16.99 10.57
N SER A 184 -21.95 16.06 11.50
CA SER A 184 -23.28 15.81 12.07
C SER A 184 -23.78 16.98 12.91
N ARG A 185 -22.90 17.63 13.70
CA ARG A 185 -23.23 18.85 14.47
C ARG A 185 -23.61 19.99 13.53
N GLN A 186 -22.83 20.23 12.48
CA GLN A 186 -23.13 21.24 11.48
C GLN A 186 -24.51 20.99 10.85
N ALA A 187 -24.79 19.76 10.42
CA ALA A 187 -26.09 19.40 9.84
C ALA A 187 -27.26 19.55 10.84
N ASN A 188 -27.02 19.35 12.14
CA ASN A 188 -28.03 19.58 13.18
C ASN A 188 -28.33 21.07 13.37
N ILE A 189 -27.30 21.93 13.38
CA ILE A 189 -27.45 23.39 13.49
C ILE A 189 -28.18 23.93 12.26
N GLU A 190 -27.82 23.49 11.05
CA GLU A 190 -28.51 23.88 9.81
C GLU A 190 -30.00 23.47 9.81
N ARG A 191 -30.33 22.28 10.33
CA ARG A 191 -31.73 21.85 10.53
C ARG A 191 -32.46 22.64 11.61
N GLY A 192 -31.77 23.08 12.67
CA GLY A 192 -32.33 23.98 13.69
C GLY A 192 -32.66 25.36 13.10
N LYS A 193 -31.69 25.95 12.40
CA LYS A 193 -31.81 27.24 11.73
C LYS A 193 -32.97 27.27 10.73
N THR A 194 -33.10 26.25 9.88
CA THR A 194 -34.22 26.18 8.91
C THR A 194 -35.58 26.22 9.60
N LYS A 195 -35.77 25.48 10.70
CA LYS A 195 -37.01 25.51 11.49
C LYS A 195 -37.29 26.90 12.06
N ASP A 196 -36.27 27.59 12.58
CA ASP A 196 -36.43 28.91 13.17
C ASP A 196 -36.67 30.00 12.11
N VAL A 197 -36.09 29.87 10.91
CA VAL A 197 -36.41 30.72 9.75
C VAL A 197 -37.86 30.49 9.28
N PHE A 198 -38.31 29.24 9.17
CA PHE A 198 -39.71 28.93 8.82
C PHE A 198 -40.71 29.54 9.81
N LYS A 199 -40.42 29.49 11.11
CA LYS A 199 -41.24 30.15 12.15
C LYS A 199 -41.30 31.67 11.95
N ALA A 200 -40.16 32.29 11.63
CA ALA A 200 -40.08 33.73 11.41
C ALA A 200 -40.88 34.17 10.17
N ILE A 201 -40.76 33.44 9.05
CA ILE A 201 -41.51 33.71 7.82
C ILE A 201 -43.01 33.50 8.03
N GLY A 202 -43.42 32.38 8.65
CA GLY A 202 -44.83 32.09 8.95
C GLY A 202 -45.47 33.17 9.83
N PHE A 203 -44.70 33.71 10.79
CA PHE A 203 -45.15 34.83 11.61
C PHE A 203 -45.31 36.12 10.80
N GLY A 204 -44.35 36.45 9.93
CA GLY A 204 -44.45 37.60 9.03
C GLY A 204 -45.69 37.55 8.13
N LEU A 205 -45.98 36.37 7.56
CA LEU A 205 -47.17 36.15 6.74
C LEU A 205 -48.47 36.32 7.54
N MET A 206 -48.53 35.79 8.77
CA MET A 206 -49.70 35.97 9.66
C MET A 206 -49.96 37.46 9.98
N LEU A 207 -48.91 38.26 10.18
CA LEU A 207 -49.04 39.70 10.37
C LEU A 207 -49.57 40.41 9.14
N VAL A 208 -49.06 40.07 7.95
CA VAL A 208 -49.56 40.63 6.68
C VAL A 208 -51.04 40.28 6.49
N ILE A 209 -51.43 39.03 6.72
CA ILE A 209 -52.83 38.59 6.63
C ILE A 209 -53.71 39.36 7.62
N ALA A 210 -53.29 39.52 8.88
CA ALA A 210 -54.04 40.28 9.88
C ALA A 210 -54.23 41.75 9.49
N LEU A 211 -53.21 42.38 8.89
CA LEU A 211 -53.28 43.75 8.37
C LEU A 211 -54.22 43.88 7.16
N LEU A 212 -54.29 42.86 6.29
CA LEU A 212 -55.24 42.82 5.18
C LEU A 212 -56.69 42.72 5.68
N PHE A 213 -56.97 41.95 6.73
CA PHE A 213 -58.29 41.87 7.36
C PHE A 213 -58.71 43.15 8.09
N LEU A 214 -57.76 43.93 8.60
CA LEU A 214 -58.03 45.26 9.17
C LEU A 214 -58.46 46.30 8.11
N GLY A 215 -58.16 46.05 6.83
CA GLY A 215 -58.54 46.91 5.71
C GLY A 215 -59.94 46.66 5.15
N THR A 216 -60.62 45.59 5.57
CA THR A 216 -62.00 45.30 5.15
C THR A 216 -63.01 45.91 6.13
N GLU A 217 -64.02 46.61 5.62
CA GLU A 217 -65.03 47.38 6.36
C GLU A 217 -65.83 46.55 7.38
N LEU A 218 -65.24 46.25 8.54
CA LEU A 218 -65.90 45.66 9.70
C LEU A 218 -66.16 46.75 10.74
N LEU A 219 -67.36 46.69 11.34
CA LEU A 219 -67.86 47.60 12.38
C LEU A 219 -66.76 48.01 13.40
N PRO A 220 -66.74 49.29 13.85
CA PRO A 220 -65.63 49.89 14.60
C PRO A 220 -65.25 49.16 15.91
N VAL A 221 -66.20 48.45 16.53
CA VAL A 221 -65.94 47.66 17.74
C VAL A 221 -65.11 46.40 17.47
N GLY A 222 -65.30 45.77 16.30
CA GLY A 222 -64.53 44.61 15.88
C GLY A 222 -63.06 44.93 15.65
N ILE A 223 -62.78 46.11 15.07
CA ILE A 223 -61.43 46.62 14.81
C ILE A 223 -60.67 46.84 16.13
N ILE A 224 -61.31 47.41 17.15
CA ILE A 224 -60.64 47.68 18.43
C ILE A 224 -60.27 46.36 19.13
N LEU A 225 -61.15 45.35 19.11
CA LEU A 225 -60.86 44.04 19.69
C LEU A 225 -59.77 43.29 18.93
N THR A 226 -59.76 43.35 17.59
CA THR A 226 -58.68 42.73 16.79
C THR A 226 -57.35 43.45 17.00
N VAL A 227 -57.33 44.78 17.02
CA VAL A 227 -56.11 45.57 17.30
C VAL A 227 -55.57 45.30 18.70
N VAL A 228 -56.42 45.26 19.74
CA VAL A 228 -55.97 44.92 21.12
C VAL A 228 -55.45 43.49 21.20
N SER A 229 -56.08 42.54 20.51
CA SER A 229 -55.65 41.14 20.48
C SER A 229 -54.32 40.97 19.74
N VAL A 230 -54.16 41.62 18.58
CA VAL A 230 -52.90 41.67 17.81
C VAL A 230 -51.81 42.38 18.60
N TYR A 231 -52.12 43.47 19.30
CA TYR A 231 -51.17 44.21 20.13
C TYR A 231 -50.73 43.40 21.37
N LYS A 232 -51.63 42.65 22.01
CA LYS A 232 -51.26 41.70 23.07
C LYS A 232 -50.37 40.58 22.54
N LEU A 233 -50.67 40.05 21.36
CA LEU A 233 -49.82 39.08 20.65
C LEU A 233 -48.45 39.71 20.33
N PHE A 234 -48.40 40.96 19.90
CA PHE A 234 -47.18 41.69 19.56
C PHE A 234 -46.32 42.00 20.79
N ILE A 235 -46.90 42.43 21.91
CA ILE A 235 -46.16 42.64 23.18
C ILE A 235 -45.64 41.31 23.72
N LYS A 236 -46.47 40.26 23.71
CA LYS A 236 -46.03 38.93 24.09
C LYS A 236 -44.95 38.44 23.13
N PHE A 237 -44.97 38.83 21.86
CA PHE A 237 -43.92 38.48 20.91
C PHE A 237 -42.66 39.34 21.06
N ASP A 238 -42.72 40.64 21.36
CA ASP A 238 -41.53 41.47 21.58
C ASP A 238 -40.74 40.98 22.81
N LYS A 239 -41.48 40.56 23.85
CA LYS A 239 -40.90 39.98 25.07
C LYS A 239 -40.27 38.59 24.85
N TYR A 240 -40.77 37.81 23.88
CA TYR A 240 -40.29 36.46 23.55
C TYR A 240 -39.33 36.41 22.34
N GLY A 241 -39.42 37.37 21.42
CA GLY A 241 -38.78 37.41 20.11
C GLY A 241 -37.42 38.12 20.14
N LYS A 242 -37.28 39.23 20.88
CA LYS A 242 -35.99 39.92 21.09
C LYS A 242 -34.97 39.08 21.84
N ARG A 243 -35.42 38.12 22.67
CA ARG A 243 -34.53 37.26 23.44
C ARG A 243 -34.20 35.92 22.77
N THR A 244 -34.82 35.54 21.65
CA THR A 244 -34.72 34.13 21.25
C THR A 244 -34.53 33.80 19.77
N CYS A 245 -35.14 34.42 18.76
CA CYS A 245 -35.03 33.88 17.38
C CYS A 245 -33.86 34.45 16.55
N ILE A 246 -33.77 35.77 16.40
CA ILE A 246 -32.71 36.41 15.58
C ILE A 246 -31.33 36.21 16.22
N GLY A 247 -31.23 36.36 17.55
CA GLY A 247 -30.00 36.10 18.30
C GLY A 247 -29.54 34.64 18.20
N ARG A 248 -30.47 33.67 18.19
CA ARG A 248 -30.13 32.26 17.92
C ARG A 248 -29.65 32.05 16.49
N ILE A 249 -30.29 32.67 15.49
CA ILE A 249 -29.85 32.57 14.09
C ILE A 249 -28.44 33.11 13.90
N LEU A 250 -28.10 34.25 14.51
CA LEU A 250 -26.75 34.83 14.45
C LEU A 250 -25.73 33.95 15.18
N SER A 251 -26.05 33.48 16.39
CA SER A 251 -25.20 32.53 17.14
C SER A 251 -24.99 31.21 16.39
N ASP A 252 -26.01 30.70 15.70
CA ASP A 252 -25.92 29.50 14.89
C ASP A 252 -25.04 29.71 13.64
N MET A 253 -25.05 30.93 13.07
CA MET A 253 -24.17 31.28 11.95
C MET A 253 -22.70 31.30 12.36
N ASP A 254 -22.38 31.91 13.51
CA ASP A 254 -21.02 31.90 14.06
C ASP A 254 -20.58 30.47 14.40
N ALA A 255 -21.47 29.65 14.96
CA ALA A 255 -21.18 28.25 15.29
C ALA A 255 -20.95 27.39 14.03
N ILE A 256 -21.71 27.61 12.95
CA ILE A 256 -21.50 26.93 11.66
C ILE A 256 -20.13 27.30 11.07
N GLU A 257 -19.77 28.59 11.10
CA GLU A 257 -18.50 29.05 10.55
C GLU A 257 -17.31 28.49 11.36
N SER A 258 -17.43 28.44 12.69
CA SER A 258 -16.45 27.74 13.55
C SER A 258 -16.31 26.27 13.17
N CYS A 259 -17.43 25.55 13.01
CA CYS A 259 -17.42 24.14 12.62
C CYS A 259 -16.75 23.92 11.26
N LYS A 260 -17.01 24.79 10.27
CA LYS A 260 -16.39 24.69 8.94
C LYS A 260 -14.88 24.86 9.01
N ASN A 261 -14.39 25.81 9.81
CA ASN A 261 -12.96 26.03 10.01
C ASN A 261 -12.30 24.82 10.67
N GLU A 262 -12.90 24.26 11.72
CA GLU A 262 -12.42 23.02 12.36
C GLU A 262 -12.38 21.84 11.39
N ILE A 263 -13.44 21.64 10.60
CA ILE A 263 -13.50 20.61 9.56
C ILE A 263 -12.38 20.79 8.52
N SER A 264 -12.15 22.02 8.07
CA SER A 264 -11.10 22.34 7.09
C SER A 264 -9.71 22.02 7.62
N GLN A 265 -9.39 22.47 8.84
CA GLN A 265 -8.12 22.21 9.50
C GLN A 265 -7.88 20.71 9.71
N LEU A 266 -8.89 19.98 10.16
CA LEU A 266 -8.80 18.52 10.34
C LEU A 266 -8.56 17.80 9.01
N ARG A 267 -9.25 18.19 7.92
CA ARG A 267 -9.03 17.62 6.59
C ARG A 267 -7.61 17.88 6.08
N GLN A 268 -7.08 19.09 6.28
CA GLN A 268 -5.71 19.43 5.91
C GLN A 268 -4.71 18.57 6.69
N ARG A 269 -4.89 18.43 8.00
CA ARG A 269 -4.03 17.59 8.84
C ARG A 269 -4.05 16.11 8.42
N ILE A 270 -5.24 15.55 8.16
CA ILE A 270 -5.38 14.19 7.65
C ILE A 270 -4.64 14.03 6.32
N THR A 271 -4.78 15.01 5.41
CA THR A 271 -4.14 14.96 4.08
C THR A 271 -2.61 15.06 4.16
N GLN A 272 -2.08 15.91 5.04
CA GLN A 272 -0.64 16.06 5.27
C GLN A 272 -0.01 14.79 5.85
N GLU A 273 -0.68 14.15 6.80
CA GLU A 273 -0.18 12.91 7.39
C GLU A 273 -0.38 11.72 6.43
N ASP A 274 -1.50 11.68 5.69
CA ASP A 274 -1.72 10.66 4.66
C ASP A 274 -0.66 10.70 3.56
N SER A 275 -0.12 11.88 3.21
CA SER A 275 0.96 11.99 2.23
C SER A 275 2.31 11.51 2.78
N LYS A 276 2.56 11.70 4.07
CA LYS A 276 3.76 11.22 4.78
C LYS A 276 3.79 9.69 4.93
N TYR A 277 2.62 9.06 5.03
CA TYR A 277 2.48 7.62 5.29
C TYR A 277 1.90 6.85 4.09
N ARG A 278 1.92 7.46 2.90
CA ARG A 278 1.39 6.88 1.65
C ARG A 278 2.31 5.79 1.10
N ARG A 279 2.23 4.58 1.65
CA ARG A 279 3.02 3.39 1.27
C ARG A 279 4.55 3.60 1.41
N PRO A 280 5.31 2.63 1.93
CA PRO A 280 6.77 2.76 1.97
C PRO A 280 7.33 3.02 0.56
N PRO A 281 8.33 3.91 0.41
CA PRO A 281 8.86 4.34 -0.89
C PRO A 281 9.56 3.25 -1.72
N SER A 282 9.67 2.02 -1.19
CA SER A 282 10.23 0.86 -1.89
C SER A 282 9.27 0.21 -2.90
N ILE A 283 8.10 0.81 -3.16
CA ILE A 283 7.04 0.27 -4.02
C ILE A 283 7.07 0.96 -5.40
N PRO A 284 7.48 0.27 -6.49
CA PRO A 284 7.15 0.70 -7.84
C PRO A 284 5.63 0.66 -8.02
N ARG A 285 5.10 1.64 -8.77
CA ARG A 285 3.67 1.68 -9.11
C ARG A 285 3.24 0.52 -9.99
#